data_AF-A0A3B6KRZ9-F1
#
_entry.id   AF-A0A3B6KRZ9-F1
#
_cell.length_a   1.000
_cell.length_b   1.000
_cell.length_c   1.000
_cell.angle_alpha   90.00
_cell.angle_beta   90.00
_cell.angle_gamma   90.00
#
_symmetry.space_group_name_H-M   'P 1'
#
loop_
_entity.id
_entity.type
_entity.pdbx_description
1 polymer ?
#
loop_
_entity_poly.entity_id
_entity_poly.type
_entity_poly.pdbx_seq_one_letter_code
_entity_poly.pdbx_strand_id
1 'polypeptide(L)'
;MSHSSSEARSDGDDDAEPGQSRVTRAKRPCPSAIDVVALHVAVPVARVIRAAAASSRSMPACHGVYSPTVAVGMAGAHSWAPYSAIIPALRSLLLMNLKEETSLRAAREAIAGLYNHATPFGPSRRFPAGEVYVCLDRVPLAQTMQRIVQPLVTVEAAGVYGEQLVDACSNYIGGISSALLDLTRVEDRPVISPILYDRAIFESVFLLAWPEP
;
A
#
# COMPACT_ATOMS: atom_id res chain seq x y z
N MET A 1 3.44 -67.04 13.81
CA MET A 1 3.64 -67.51 12.43
C MET A 1 2.55 -68.52 12.10
N SER A 2 1.58 -68.14 11.27
CA SER A 2 0.62 -69.06 10.67
C SER A 2 0.20 -68.47 9.32
N HIS A 3 0.52 -69.20 8.26
CA HIS A 3 0.07 -68.94 6.90
C HIS A 3 -1.23 -69.72 6.66
N SER A 4 -2.18 -69.14 5.94
CA SER A 4 -2.91 -69.83 4.86
C SER A 4 -3.73 -68.87 4.02
N SER A 5 -3.47 -68.96 2.73
CA SER A 5 -4.12 -68.30 1.59
C SER A 5 -5.50 -68.89 1.29
N SER A 6 -6.39 -68.13 0.65
CA SER A 6 -6.82 -68.40 -0.74
C SER A 6 -7.78 -67.33 -1.28
N GLU A 7 -7.72 -67.17 -2.59
CA GLU A 7 -8.28 -66.16 -3.49
C GLU A 7 -9.81 -66.14 -3.60
N ALA A 8 -10.36 -64.99 -3.98
CA ALA A 8 -11.37 -64.92 -5.03
C ALA A 8 -11.21 -63.62 -5.82
N ARG A 9 -10.98 -63.78 -7.12
CA ARG A 9 -10.80 -62.76 -8.15
C ARG A 9 -12.17 -62.20 -8.57
N SER A 10 -12.20 -60.95 -9.01
CA SER A 10 -13.08 -60.56 -10.11
C SER A 10 -12.37 -59.50 -10.94
N ASP A 11 -12.12 -59.90 -12.19
CA ASP A 11 -11.66 -59.09 -13.30
C ASP A 11 -12.58 -57.89 -13.56
N GLY A 12 -11.96 -56.86 -14.09
CA GLY A 12 -12.57 -55.67 -14.66
C GLY A 12 -11.47 -54.77 -15.21
N ASP A 13 -10.70 -55.28 -16.16
CA ASP A 13 -9.90 -54.47 -17.09
C ASP A 13 -10.88 -53.66 -17.96
N ASP A 14 -10.62 -52.35 -18.08
CA ASP A 14 -10.76 -51.64 -19.34
C ASP A 14 -9.95 -50.33 -19.27
N ASP A 15 -8.78 -50.41 -19.89
CA ASP A 15 -8.15 -49.44 -20.79
C ASP A 15 -7.87 -47.99 -20.34
N ALA A 16 -6.57 -47.72 -20.39
CA ALA A 16 -5.94 -46.41 -20.39
C ALA A 16 -6.14 -45.68 -21.73
N GLU A 17 -6.43 -44.38 -21.67
CA GLU A 17 -5.61 -43.32 -22.29
C GLU A 17 -6.09 -41.90 -21.85
N PRO A 18 -5.19 -40.92 -21.77
CA PRO A 18 -5.41 -39.67 -21.03
C PRO A 18 -6.07 -38.60 -21.91
N GLY A 19 -7.38 -38.44 -21.75
CA GLY A 19 -8.14 -37.34 -22.32
C GLY A 19 -7.74 -35.99 -21.70
N GLN A 20 -7.00 -35.19 -22.46
CA GLN A 20 -6.67 -33.79 -22.18
C GLN A 20 -7.85 -33.01 -21.62
N SER A 21 -7.82 -32.72 -20.31
CA SER A 21 -8.72 -31.76 -19.70
C SER A 21 -8.32 -30.35 -20.14
N ARG A 22 -8.81 -29.94 -21.31
CA ARG A 22 -8.86 -28.55 -21.74
C ARG A 22 -9.75 -27.81 -20.75
N VAL A 23 -9.14 -27.23 -19.72
CA VAL A 23 -9.75 -26.15 -18.96
C VAL A 23 -10.01 -25.01 -19.93
N THR A 24 -11.23 -24.93 -20.45
CA THR A 24 -11.71 -23.76 -21.18
C THR A 24 -11.77 -22.61 -20.19
N ARG A 25 -10.68 -21.84 -20.15
CA ARG A 25 -10.61 -20.53 -19.48
C ARG A 25 -11.75 -19.69 -20.03
N ALA A 26 -12.81 -19.50 -19.23
CA ALA A 26 -13.88 -18.58 -19.54
C ALA A 26 -13.25 -17.21 -19.85
N LYS A 27 -13.35 -16.79 -21.11
CA LYS A 27 -12.90 -15.49 -21.58
C LYS A 27 -13.82 -14.46 -20.94
N ARG A 28 -13.41 -13.92 -19.79
CA ARG A 28 -14.11 -12.79 -19.17
C ARG A 28 -14.23 -11.70 -20.23
N PRO A 29 -15.41 -11.11 -20.44
CA PRO A 29 -15.53 -9.94 -21.28
C PRO A 29 -14.57 -8.87 -20.77
N CYS A 30 -13.64 -8.43 -21.62
CA CYS A 30 -12.87 -7.23 -21.34
C CYS A 30 -13.87 -6.07 -21.28
N PRO A 31 -13.90 -5.25 -20.21
CA PRO A 31 -14.67 -4.02 -20.26
C PRO A 31 -14.12 -3.17 -21.41
N SER A 32 -15.01 -2.71 -22.28
CA SER A 32 -14.65 -1.87 -23.41
C SER A 32 -14.08 -0.54 -22.89
N ALA A 33 -13.15 0.03 -23.64
CA ALA A 33 -12.34 1.19 -23.27
C ALA A 33 -13.12 2.53 -23.25
N ILE A 34 -14.43 2.53 -23.00
CA ILE A 34 -15.29 3.72 -23.13
C ILE A 34 -16.18 3.97 -21.89
N ASP A 35 -15.97 3.25 -20.78
CA ASP A 35 -16.72 3.48 -19.54
C ASP A 35 -15.82 3.80 -18.33
N VAL A 36 -14.71 4.52 -18.58
CA VAL A 36 -14.07 5.32 -17.53
C VAL A 36 -14.91 6.59 -17.35
N VAL A 37 -16.15 6.41 -16.90
CA VAL A 37 -16.92 7.52 -16.34
C VAL A 37 -16.05 8.07 -15.23
N ALA A 38 -15.60 9.31 -15.42
CA ALA A 38 -14.86 10.07 -14.45
C ALA A 38 -15.59 10.02 -13.11
N LEU A 39 -15.19 9.10 -12.25
CA LEU A 39 -15.44 9.20 -10.83
C LEU A 39 -14.67 10.45 -10.41
N HIS A 40 -15.36 11.58 -10.44
CA HIS A 40 -14.95 12.79 -9.75
C HIS A 40 -14.94 12.45 -8.26
N VAL A 41 -13.87 11.80 -7.81
CA VAL A 41 -13.53 11.74 -6.41
C VAL A 41 -13.28 13.19 -6.02
N ALA A 42 -14.24 13.81 -5.32
CA ALA A 42 -14.09 15.13 -4.75
C ALA A 42 -13.12 15.03 -3.55
N VAL A 43 -11.86 14.71 -3.83
CA VAL A 43 -10.80 14.71 -2.83
C VAL A 43 -10.67 16.14 -2.32
N PRO A 44 -10.72 16.38 -0.99
CA PRO A 44 -10.49 17.70 -0.43
C PRO A 44 -9.07 18.18 -0.79
N VAL A 45 -8.98 19.08 -1.77
CA VAL A 45 -7.71 19.72 -2.14
C VAL A 45 -7.50 20.97 -1.30
N ALA A 46 -6.28 21.13 -0.77
CA ALA A 46 -5.89 22.31 -0.03
C ALA A 46 -6.14 23.58 -0.86
N ARG A 47 -6.70 24.63 -0.23
CA ARG A 47 -7.07 25.88 -0.92
C ARG A 47 -5.90 26.50 -1.70
N VAL A 48 -4.69 26.40 -1.16
CA VAL A 48 -3.45 26.90 -1.80
C VAL A 48 -3.16 26.14 -3.10
N ILE A 49 -3.30 24.81 -3.10
CA ILE A 49 -3.12 23.98 -4.31
C ILE A 49 -4.16 24.35 -5.36
N ARG A 50 -5.43 24.52 -4.96
CA ARG A 50 -6.51 24.92 -5.88
C ARG A 50 -6.25 26.29 -6.50
N ALA A 51 -5.82 27.27 -5.70
CA ALA A 51 -5.49 28.60 -6.18
C ALA A 51 -4.28 28.57 -7.13
N ALA A 52 -3.22 27.85 -6.77
CA ALA A 52 -2.03 27.70 -7.61
C ALA A 52 -2.36 27.02 -8.95
N ALA A 53 -3.19 25.98 -8.94
CA ALA A 53 -3.63 25.27 -10.14
C ALA A 53 -4.55 26.14 -11.03
N ALA A 54 -5.33 27.05 -10.45
CA ALA A 54 -6.10 28.02 -11.22
C ALA A 54 -5.18 29.04 -11.90
N SER A 55 -4.21 29.58 -11.17
CA SER A 55 -3.24 30.56 -11.69
C SER A 55 -2.28 29.98 -12.73
N SER A 56 -1.95 28.69 -12.65
CA SER A 56 -1.04 28.05 -13.62
C SER A 56 -1.67 27.85 -15.00
N ARG A 57 -3.00 27.81 -15.11
CA ARG A 57 -3.71 27.66 -16.40
C ARG A 57 -3.49 28.83 -17.35
N SER A 58 -3.16 30.02 -16.83
CA SER A 58 -2.84 31.20 -17.64
C SER A 58 -1.35 31.33 -17.94
N MET A 59 -0.50 30.42 -17.46
CA MET A 59 0.95 30.45 -17.69
C MET A 59 1.34 29.52 -18.84
N PRO A 60 2.40 29.84 -19.61
CA PRO A 60 2.93 28.94 -20.62
C PRO A 60 3.33 27.60 -20.00
N ALA A 61 2.99 26.51 -20.68
CA ALA A 61 3.38 25.18 -20.25
C ALA A 61 4.88 24.95 -20.48
N CYS A 62 5.60 24.53 -19.44
CA CYS A 62 6.98 24.07 -19.57
C CYS A 62 6.97 22.54 -19.75
N HIS A 63 7.34 22.06 -20.94
CA HIS A 63 7.40 20.63 -21.22
C HIS A 63 8.34 19.91 -20.26
N GLY A 64 7.94 18.73 -19.80
CA GLY A 64 8.75 17.90 -18.91
C GLY A 64 8.91 18.45 -17.49
N VAL A 65 8.03 19.37 -17.06
CA VAL A 65 8.03 19.93 -15.71
C VAL A 65 6.62 19.91 -15.13
N TYR A 66 6.49 19.49 -13.88
CA TYR A 66 5.21 19.56 -13.18
C TYR A 66 4.77 21.00 -12.92
N SER A 67 3.49 21.29 -13.15
CA SER A 67 2.86 22.58 -12.84
C SER A 67 1.57 22.35 -12.03
N PRO A 68 1.29 23.14 -10.97
CA PRO A 68 2.11 24.24 -10.44
C PRO A 68 3.24 23.76 -9.52
N THR A 69 4.38 24.44 -9.53
CA THR A 69 5.58 24.12 -8.71
C THR A 69 5.29 24.05 -7.21
N VAL A 70 4.40 24.92 -6.72
CA VAL A 70 4.00 24.93 -5.29
C VAL A 70 3.36 23.61 -4.88
N ALA A 71 2.52 23.02 -5.73
CA ALA A 71 1.89 21.74 -5.44
C ALA A 71 2.90 20.58 -5.43
N VAL A 72 3.94 20.65 -6.27
CA VAL A 72 5.06 19.69 -6.24
C VAL A 72 5.81 19.78 -4.92
N GLY A 73 6.11 20.99 -4.44
CA GLY A 73 6.76 21.20 -3.16
C GLY A 73 5.92 20.69 -1.98
N MET A 74 4.61 20.96 -1.99
CA MET A 74 3.68 20.44 -0.97
C MET A 74 3.61 18.91 -0.99
N ALA A 75 3.53 18.30 -2.17
CA ALA A 75 3.55 16.85 -2.30
C ALA A 75 4.87 16.25 -1.81
N GLY A 76 5.99 16.90 -2.13
CA GLY A 76 7.34 16.47 -1.76
C GLY A 76 7.68 16.64 -0.28
N ALA A 77 6.87 17.39 0.48
CA ALA A 77 7.01 17.53 1.93
C ALA A 77 6.53 16.29 2.70
N HIS A 78 5.78 15.40 2.05
CA HIS A 78 5.29 14.16 2.62
C HIS A 78 6.33 13.04 2.57
N SER A 79 6.16 12.03 3.42
CA SER A 79 7.00 10.83 3.44
C SER A 79 6.41 9.75 2.55
N TRP A 80 7.15 9.39 1.50
CA TRP A 80 6.71 8.45 0.47
C TRP A 80 7.44 7.12 0.61
N ALA A 81 6.69 6.02 0.69
CA ALA A 81 7.25 4.67 0.63
C ALA A 81 6.64 3.89 -0.54
N PRO A 82 7.43 3.07 -1.27
CA PRO A 82 6.88 2.20 -2.29
C PRO A 82 6.04 1.10 -1.63
N TYR A 83 4.92 0.73 -2.28
CA TYR A 83 4.02 -0.31 -1.79
C TYR A 83 4.75 -1.67 -1.60
N SER A 84 5.74 -1.94 -2.45
CA SER A 84 6.61 -3.11 -2.38
C SER A 84 7.51 -3.15 -1.14
N ALA A 85 7.77 -2.02 -0.47
CA ALA A 85 8.54 -1.98 0.77
C ALA A 85 7.64 -2.00 2.02
N ILE A 86 6.54 -1.25 2.01
CA ILE A 86 5.68 -1.12 3.20
C ILE A 86 4.99 -2.44 3.58
N ILE A 87 4.49 -3.22 2.62
CA ILE A 87 3.77 -4.46 2.93
C ILE A 87 4.70 -5.50 3.59
N PRO A 88 5.89 -5.82 3.05
CA PRO A 88 6.83 -6.70 3.74
C PRO A 88 7.27 -6.15 5.09
N ALA A 89 7.54 -4.85 5.21
CA ALA A 89 7.95 -4.24 6.48
C ALA A 89 6.87 -4.42 7.57
N LEU A 90 5.61 -4.11 7.27
CA LEU A 90 4.49 -4.32 8.19
C LEU A 90 4.33 -5.80 8.59
N ARG A 91 4.50 -6.73 7.65
CA ARG A 91 4.47 -8.17 7.95
C ARG A 91 5.61 -8.60 8.88
N SER A 92 6.83 -8.10 8.64
CA SER A 92 7.98 -8.37 9.51
C SER A 92 7.79 -7.78 10.90
N LEU A 93 7.17 -6.60 11.02
CA LEU A 93 6.87 -5.96 12.30
C LEU A 93 5.94 -6.80 13.18
N LEU A 94 5.00 -7.56 12.60
CA LEU A 94 4.14 -8.50 13.35
C LEU A 94 4.90 -9.65 14.00
N LEU A 95 6.09 -9.97 13.49
CA LEU A 95 6.93 -11.07 14.00
C LEU A 95 7.87 -10.61 15.11
N MET A 96 7.94 -9.31 15.39
CA MET A 96 8.86 -8.74 16.38
C MET A 96 8.32 -8.92 17.80
N ASN A 97 9.20 -9.35 18.72
CA ASN A 97 8.87 -9.47 20.13
C ASN A 97 9.25 -8.18 20.88
N LEU A 98 8.28 -7.32 21.19
CA LEU A 98 8.56 -6.03 21.86
C LEU A 98 9.18 -6.14 23.26
N LYS A 99 9.19 -7.35 23.86
CA LYS A 99 9.87 -7.60 25.14
C LYS A 99 11.39 -7.63 24.99
N GLU A 100 11.89 -7.88 23.78
CA GLU A 100 13.31 -7.97 23.48
C GLU A 100 13.81 -6.63 22.95
N GLU A 101 14.86 -6.10 23.57
CA GLU A 101 15.47 -4.83 23.17
C GLU A 101 15.95 -4.84 21.72
N THR A 102 16.49 -5.98 21.25
CA THR A 102 16.93 -6.18 19.87
C THR A 102 15.76 -6.09 18.88
N SER A 103 14.64 -6.74 19.18
CA SER A 103 13.42 -6.70 18.37
C SER A 103 12.80 -5.29 18.37
N LEU A 104 12.81 -4.60 19.51
CA LEU A 104 12.35 -3.21 19.61
C LEU A 104 13.21 -2.25 18.77
N ARG A 105 14.54 -2.41 18.82
CA ARG A 105 15.47 -1.65 17.97
C ARG A 105 15.23 -1.93 16.49
N ALA A 106 15.13 -3.21 16.11
CA ALA A 106 14.88 -3.62 14.73
C ALA A 106 13.53 -3.10 14.21
N ALA A 107 12.47 -3.10 15.03
CA ALA A 107 11.17 -2.55 14.66
C ALA A 107 11.27 -1.05 14.33
N ARG A 108 12.05 -0.29 15.10
CA ARG A 108 12.25 1.14 14.85
C ARG A 108 13.08 1.40 13.61
N GLU A 109 14.15 0.65 13.42
CA GLU A 109 14.97 0.75 12.20
C GLU A 109 14.13 0.45 10.96
N ALA A 110 13.27 -0.58 11.02
CA ALA A 110 12.35 -0.91 9.94
C ALA A 110 11.37 0.24 9.66
N ILE A 111 10.76 0.84 10.70
CA ILE A 111 9.85 1.98 10.53
C ILE A 111 10.61 3.20 9.99
N ALA A 112 11.77 3.55 10.56
CA ALA A 112 12.60 4.65 10.09
C ALA A 112 13.01 4.46 8.62
N GLY A 113 13.35 3.23 8.23
CA GLY A 113 13.61 2.85 6.85
C GLY A 113 12.46 3.19 5.90
N LEU A 114 11.21 3.00 6.33
CA LEU A 114 10.04 3.39 5.54
C LEU A 114 9.95 4.90 5.31
N TYR A 115 10.25 5.72 6.32
CA TYR A 115 10.22 7.18 6.22
C TYR A 115 11.40 7.77 5.44
N ASN A 116 12.48 7.01 5.29
CA ASN A 116 13.72 7.45 4.62
C ASN A 116 13.73 7.16 3.11
N HIS A 117 12.65 6.61 2.54
CA HIS A 117 12.55 6.43 1.10
C HIS A 117 12.52 7.76 0.36
N ALA A 118 13.20 7.81 -0.80
CA ALA A 118 13.26 8.99 -1.63
C ALA A 118 11.88 9.31 -2.24
N THR A 119 11.53 10.59 -2.28
CA THR A 119 10.33 11.08 -2.98
C THR A 119 10.34 10.62 -4.44
N PRO A 120 9.27 9.99 -4.97
CA PRO A 120 9.31 9.34 -6.28
C PRO A 120 9.25 10.30 -7.48
N PHE A 121 9.00 11.57 -7.24
CA PHE A 121 8.87 12.62 -8.24
C PHE A 121 9.76 13.81 -7.89
N GLY A 122 9.77 14.81 -8.77
CA GLY A 122 10.42 16.10 -8.57
C GLY A 122 9.98 17.09 -9.65
N PRO A 123 10.48 18.34 -9.63
CA PRO A 123 10.08 19.34 -10.62
C PRO A 123 10.21 18.85 -12.07
N SER A 124 11.31 18.16 -12.39
CA SER A 124 11.62 17.59 -13.71
C SER A 124 11.61 16.05 -13.72
N ARG A 125 10.97 15.42 -12.73
CA ARG A 125 10.84 13.96 -12.65
C ARG A 125 9.37 13.61 -12.41
N ARG A 126 8.71 13.09 -13.45
CA ARG A 126 7.33 12.63 -13.36
C ARG A 126 7.22 11.46 -12.38
N PHE A 127 6.09 11.34 -11.71
CA PHE A 127 5.77 10.17 -10.89
C PHE A 127 5.91 8.89 -11.73
N PRO A 128 6.55 7.83 -11.22
CA PRO A 128 6.86 6.61 -11.98
C PRO A 128 5.60 5.94 -12.55
N ALA A 129 5.69 5.38 -13.76
CA ALA A 129 4.58 4.64 -14.38
C ALA A 129 4.55 3.22 -13.82
N GLY A 130 3.37 2.71 -13.49
CA GLY A 130 3.19 1.32 -13.07
C GLY A 130 3.67 1.01 -11.65
N GLU A 131 4.18 2.00 -10.92
CA GLU A 131 4.54 1.87 -9.52
C GLU A 131 3.46 2.50 -8.62
N VAL A 132 3.31 1.93 -7.43
CA VAL A 132 2.37 2.39 -6.41
C VAL A 132 3.15 2.81 -5.18
N TYR A 133 2.88 4.00 -4.70
CA TYR A 133 3.45 4.54 -3.48
C TYR A 133 2.37 4.85 -2.46
N VAL A 134 2.82 5.10 -1.23
CA VAL A 134 2.00 5.41 -0.08
C VAL A 134 2.57 6.65 0.60
N CYS A 135 1.71 7.59 0.96
CA CYS A 135 2.06 8.71 1.86
C CYS A 135 1.88 8.27 3.31
N LEU A 136 2.97 8.11 4.06
CA LEU A 136 2.96 7.60 5.43
C LEU A 136 2.35 8.58 6.44
N ASP A 137 2.41 9.87 6.14
CA ASP A 137 2.05 10.98 7.01
C ASP A 137 0.74 11.69 6.61
N ARG A 138 0.00 11.13 5.63
CA ARG A 138 -1.37 11.57 5.32
C ARG A 138 -2.43 10.66 5.93
N VAL A 139 -3.53 11.27 6.35
CA VAL A 139 -4.73 10.56 6.85
C VAL A 139 -5.36 9.75 5.71
N PRO A 140 -5.85 8.53 5.97
CA PRO A 140 -5.94 7.87 7.29
C PRO A 140 -4.66 7.19 7.78
N LEU A 141 -3.73 6.82 6.88
CA LEU A 141 -2.60 5.98 7.24
C LEU A 141 -1.71 6.56 8.35
N ALA A 142 -1.51 7.88 8.38
CA ALA A 142 -0.75 8.55 9.44
C ALA A 142 -1.22 8.18 10.85
N GLN A 143 -2.55 8.09 11.05
CA GLN A 143 -3.12 7.72 12.35
C GLN A 143 -2.78 6.28 12.71
N THR A 144 -2.81 5.40 11.71
CA THR A 144 -2.47 3.99 11.89
C THR A 144 -0.98 3.81 12.16
N MET A 145 -0.10 4.54 11.44
CA MET A 145 1.34 4.54 11.70
C MET A 145 1.67 5.06 13.10
N GLN A 146 0.97 6.09 13.59
CA GLN A 146 1.14 6.57 14.97
C GLN A 146 0.79 5.50 16.01
N ARG A 147 -0.27 4.71 15.80
CA ARG A 147 -0.62 3.58 16.68
C ARG A 147 0.44 2.48 16.70
N ILE A 148 1.25 2.35 15.65
CA ILE A 148 2.39 1.41 15.61
C ILE A 148 3.60 2.01 16.36
N VAL A 149 3.90 3.29 16.13
CA VAL A 149 5.10 3.93 16.70
C VAL A 149 4.96 4.21 18.19
N GLN A 150 3.78 4.64 18.66
CA GLN A 150 3.61 5.09 20.04
C GLN A 150 3.87 4.01 21.11
N PRO A 151 3.43 2.74 20.93
CA PRO A 151 3.83 1.65 21.82
C PRO A 151 5.35 1.43 21.89
N LEU A 152 6.07 1.54 20.76
CA LEU A 152 7.52 1.35 20.72
C LEU A 152 8.26 2.41 21.55
N VAL A 153 7.79 3.66 21.51
CA VAL A 153 8.34 4.76 22.33
C VAL A 153 8.04 4.52 23.81
N THR A 154 6.81 4.09 24.10
CA THR A 154 6.35 3.88 25.49
C THR A 154 7.13 2.76 26.17
N VAL A 155 7.34 1.62 25.50
CA VAL A 155 8.06 0.46 26.06
C VAL A 155 9.52 0.80 26.41
N GLU A 156 10.21 1.57 25.58
CA GLU A 156 11.60 1.99 25.86
C GLU A 156 11.67 3.01 27.00
N ALA A 157 10.85 4.06 26.96
CA ALA A 157 11.00 5.18 27.87
C ALA A 157 10.61 4.83 29.31
N ALA A 158 9.61 3.95 29.49
CA ALA A 158 9.01 3.70 30.79
C ALA A 158 9.41 2.37 31.44
N GLY A 159 10.17 1.51 30.75
CA GLY A 159 10.44 0.16 31.26
C GLY A 159 9.13 -0.55 31.58
N VAL A 160 8.25 -0.66 30.58
CA VAL A 160 6.86 -1.06 30.80
C VAL A 160 6.77 -2.54 31.18
N TYR A 161 6.02 -2.87 32.23
CA TYR A 161 5.79 -4.25 32.71
C TYR A 161 4.30 -4.53 32.95
N GLY A 162 3.96 -5.82 33.09
CA GLY A 162 2.60 -6.25 33.44
C GLY A 162 1.54 -5.84 32.41
N GLU A 163 0.39 -5.35 32.87
CA GLU A 163 -0.76 -4.99 32.02
C GLU A 163 -0.43 -3.92 30.99
N GLN A 164 0.37 -2.91 31.36
CA GLN A 164 0.75 -1.83 30.44
C GLN A 164 1.55 -2.36 29.23
N LEU A 165 2.35 -3.41 29.43
CA LEU A 165 3.12 -4.03 28.35
C LEU A 165 2.22 -4.85 27.44
N VAL A 166 1.21 -5.51 28.01
CA VAL A 166 0.18 -6.23 27.24
C VAL A 166 -0.63 -5.25 26.38
N ASP A 167 -1.01 -4.11 26.93
CA ASP A 167 -1.72 -3.05 26.21
C ASP A 167 -0.87 -2.45 25.09
N ALA A 168 0.42 -2.17 25.36
CA ALA A 168 1.35 -1.68 24.34
C ALA A 168 1.50 -2.68 23.18
N CYS A 169 1.69 -3.97 23.47
CA CYS A 169 1.76 -5.01 22.45
C CYS A 169 0.45 -5.14 21.66
N SER A 170 -0.69 -5.07 22.34
CA SER A 170 -2.02 -5.16 21.70
C SER A 170 -2.26 -3.97 20.76
N ASN A 171 -1.92 -2.77 21.20
CA ASN A 171 -2.01 -1.55 20.38
C ASN A 171 -1.07 -1.59 19.18
N TYR A 172 0.15 -2.10 19.35
CA TYR A 172 1.13 -2.27 18.27
C TYR A 172 0.62 -3.24 17.21
N ILE A 173 0.19 -4.44 17.61
CA ILE A 173 -0.35 -5.46 16.69
C ILE A 173 -1.63 -4.96 16.01
N GLY A 174 -2.52 -4.33 16.77
CA GLY A 174 -3.76 -3.73 16.25
C GLY A 174 -3.49 -2.62 15.24
N GLY A 175 -2.48 -1.79 15.50
CA GLY A 175 -2.00 -0.76 14.58
C GLY A 175 -1.49 -1.35 13.26
N ILE A 176 -0.63 -2.37 13.33
CA ILE A 176 -0.08 -3.01 12.12
C ILE A 176 -1.18 -3.71 11.32
N SER A 177 -2.07 -4.43 11.99
CA SER A 177 -3.18 -5.14 11.35
C SER A 177 -4.14 -4.16 10.65
N SER A 178 -4.41 -3.02 11.29
CA SER A 178 -5.20 -1.95 10.69
C SER A 178 -4.50 -1.37 9.46
N ALA A 179 -3.18 -1.16 9.51
CA ALA A 179 -2.43 -0.60 8.37
C ALA A 179 -2.47 -1.55 7.17
N LEU A 180 -2.26 -2.85 7.43
CA LEU A 180 -2.36 -3.87 6.38
C LEU A 180 -3.77 -3.93 5.78
N LEU A 181 -4.80 -3.82 6.62
CA LEU A 181 -6.19 -3.79 6.16
C LEU A 181 -6.44 -2.55 5.29
N ASP A 182 -6.03 -1.37 5.74
CA ASP A 182 -6.16 -0.11 5.01
C ASP A 182 -5.44 -0.16 3.64
N LEU A 183 -4.27 -0.80 3.58
CA LEU A 183 -3.46 -0.91 2.36
C LEU A 183 -3.92 -1.99 1.37
N THR A 184 -4.68 -2.98 1.83
CA THR A 184 -5.12 -4.12 1.00
C THR A 184 -6.61 -4.10 0.70
N ARG A 185 -7.37 -3.19 1.32
CA ARG A 185 -8.78 -2.98 1.01
C ARG A 185 -8.95 -2.55 -0.44
N VAL A 186 -9.76 -3.32 -1.16
CA VAL A 186 -10.32 -2.92 -2.45
C VAL A 186 -11.65 -2.26 -2.14
N GLU A 187 -11.66 -0.95 -1.94
CA GLU A 187 -12.93 -0.21 -1.81
C GLU A 187 -13.40 0.23 -3.19
N ASP A 188 -14.60 -0.20 -3.58
CA ASP A 188 -15.31 0.27 -4.78
C ASP A 188 -15.85 1.71 -4.61
N ARG A 189 -15.63 2.34 -3.46
CA ARG A 189 -16.12 3.70 -3.15
C ARG A 189 -14.99 4.72 -3.15
N PRO A 190 -15.30 5.97 -3.54
CA PRO A 190 -14.35 7.07 -3.47
C PRO A 190 -14.01 7.37 -2.00
N VAL A 191 -12.86 6.87 -1.53
CA VAL A 191 -12.31 7.27 -0.24
C VAL A 191 -11.97 8.76 -0.31
N ILE A 192 -12.38 9.53 0.70
CA ILE A 192 -12.19 10.99 0.78
C ILE A 192 -10.68 11.35 0.71
N SER A 193 -9.80 10.44 1.12
CA SER A 193 -8.35 10.59 1.03
C SER A 193 -7.71 9.27 0.57
N PRO A 194 -7.10 9.22 -0.62
CA PRO A 194 -6.47 8.00 -1.09
C PRO A 194 -5.24 7.65 -0.24
N ILE A 195 -5.07 6.36 0.01
CA ILE A 195 -3.90 5.80 0.72
C ILE A 195 -2.84 5.37 -0.30
N LEU A 196 -3.28 4.75 -1.39
CA LEU A 196 -2.43 4.28 -2.49
C LEU A 196 -2.41 5.33 -3.59
N TYR A 197 -1.22 5.62 -4.08
CA TYR A 197 -0.96 6.60 -5.13
C TYR A 197 -0.27 5.89 -6.29
N ASP A 198 -1.01 5.72 -7.37
CA ASP A 198 -0.40 5.64 -8.69
C ASP A 198 -0.21 7.07 -9.26
N ARG A 199 0.37 7.17 -10.46
CA ARG A 199 0.57 8.46 -11.13
C ARG A 199 -0.73 9.25 -11.28
N ALA A 200 -1.83 8.61 -11.68
CA ALA A 200 -3.07 9.31 -11.99
C ALA A 200 -3.71 9.89 -10.72
N ILE A 201 -3.74 9.10 -9.65
CA ILE A 201 -4.22 9.53 -8.33
C ILE A 201 -3.33 10.66 -7.81
N PHE A 202 -2.01 10.51 -7.89
CA PHE A 202 -1.06 11.54 -7.48
C PHE A 202 -1.31 12.87 -8.21
N GLU A 203 -1.36 12.85 -9.54
CA GLU A 203 -1.57 14.05 -10.36
C GLU A 203 -2.94 14.69 -10.07
N SER A 204 -3.98 13.87 -9.87
CA SER A 204 -5.33 14.34 -9.52
C SER A 204 -5.39 14.98 -8.13
N VAL A 205 -4.84 14.34 -7.10
CA VAL A 205 -4.92 14.81 -5.70
C VAL A 205 -4.19 16.13 -5.49
N PHE A 206 -3.06 16.31 -6.17
CA PHE A 206 -2.24 17.53 -6.07
C PHE A 206 -2.53 18.53 -7.20
N LEU A 207 -3.52 18.28 -8.06
CA LEU A 207 -3.86 19.11 -9.22
C LEU A 207 -2.64 19.45 -10.08
N LEU A 208 -1.80 18.46 -10.33
CA LEU A 208 -0.56 18.59 -11.10
C LEU A 208 -0.82 18.25 -12.57
N ALA A 209 -0.30 19.08 -13.45
CA ALA A 209 -0.20 18.81 -14.88
C ALA A 209 1.25 18.52 -15.24
N TRP A 210 1.44 17.51 -16.10
CA TRP A 210 2.71 17.23 -16.76
C TRP A 210 2.55 17.48 -18.26
N PRO A 211 3.01 18.62 -18.78
CA PRO A 211 2.92 18.90 -20.21
C PRO A 211 3.87 17.97 -20.98
N GLU A 212 3.29 17.14 -21.84
CA GLU A 212 4.04 16.33 -22.80
C GLU A 212 4.53 17.24 -23.95
N PRO A 213 5.66 16.88 -24.60
CA PRO A 213 6.16 17.59 -25.78
C PRO A 213 5.17 17.56 -26.95
#